data_AF-A0A2E5U8E4-F1
#
_entry.id   AF-A0A2E5U8E4-F1
#
_cell.length_a   1.000
_cell.length_b   1.000
_cell.length_c   1.000
_cell.angle_alpha   90.00
_cell.angle_beta   90.00
_cell.angle_gamma   90.00
#
_symmetry.space_group_name_H-M   'P 1'
#
loop_
_entity.id
_entity.type
_entity.pdbx_description
1 polymer ?
#
loop_
_entity_poly.entity_id
_entity_poly.type
_entity_poly.pdbx_seq_one_letter_code
_entity_poly.pdbx_strand_id
1 'polypeptide(L)' 'MKRPNKIAVLMGGPGEEREVSLKSGEAIKKALNDNGYDVSSIVMDTELAGLIDKLLSVDLVFL' A
#
# COMPACT_ATOMS: atom_id res chain seq x y z
N MET A 1 3.24 -9.92 19.10
CA MET A 1 3.15 -8.65 18.37
C MET A 1 1.74 -8.10 18.50
N LYS A 2 1.60 -6.77 18.60
CA LYS A 2 0.29 -6.11 18.55
C LYS A 2 -0.25 -6.22 17.12
N ARG A 3 -1.56 -6.41 16.96
CA ARG A 3 -2.19 -6.46 15.63
C ARG A 3 -2.05 -5.07 15.00
N PRO A 4 -1.55 -4.94 13.75
CA PRO A 4 -1.45 -3.64 13.09
C PRO A 4 -2.86 -3.12 12.84
N ASN A 5 -3.11 -1.88 13.26
CA ASN A 5 -4.41 -1.27 13.06
C ASN A 5 -4.44 -0.53 11.72
N LYS A 6 -3.36 0.17 11.35
CA LYS A 6 -3.22 0.88 10.08
C LYS A 6 -2.24 0.19 9.15
N ILE A 7 -2.71 -0.18 7.97
CA ILE A 7 -1.92 -0.84 6.93
C ILE A 7 -1.89 0.05 5.68
N ALA A 8 -0.72 0.17 5.05
CA ALA A 8 -0.62 0.67 3.69
C ALA A 8 -0.32 -0.47 2.72
N VAL A 9 -0.97 -0.48 1.56
CA VAL A 9 -0.57 -1.31 0.41
C VAL A 9 0.20 -0.43 -0.56
N LEU A 10 1.48 -0.72 -0.73
CA LEU A 10 2.32 -0.08 -1.73
C LEU A 10 2.07 -0.76 -3.08
N MET A 11 1.87 0.04 -4.13
CA MET A 11 1.55 -0.49 -5.46
C MET A 11 2.03 0.47 -6.56
N GLY A 12 2.08 -0.02 -7.80
CA GLY A 12 2.55 0.73 -8.95
C GLY A 12 4.07 0.67 -9.08
N GLY A 13 4.72 1.83 -9.04
CA GLY A 13 6.13 1.98 -9.37
C GLY A 13 6.37 2.31 -10.84
N PRO A 14 7.61 2.70 -11.20
CA PRO A 14 8.00 2.95 -12.58
C PRO A 14 8.25 1.63 -13.32
N GLY A 15 7.87 1.56 -14.58
CA GLY A 15 8.21 0.44 -15.48
C GLY A 15 7.01 -0.33 -16.03
N GLU A 16 7.32 -1.38 -16.79
CA GLU A 16 6.33 -2.18 -17.53
C GLU A 16 5.36 -2.97 -16.62
N GLU A 17 5.78 -3.26 -15.38
CA GLU A 17 4.98 -3.99 -14.40
C GLU A 17 3.97 -3.13 -13.64
N ARG A 18 3.91 -1.81 -13.87
CA ARG A 18 3.05 -0.88 -13.12
C ARG A 18 1.61 -1.35 -13.05
N GLU A 19 1.01 -1.68 -14.19
CA GLU A 19 -0.39 -2.11 -14.27
C GLU A 19 -0.63 -3.44 -13.55
N VAL A 20 0.39 -4.31 -13.50
CA VAL A 20 0.32 -5.57 -12.75
C VAL A 20 0.34 -5.29 -11.25
N SER A 21 1.25 -4.42 -10.80
CA SER A 21 1.36 -4.01 -9.39
C SER A 21 0.12 -3.27 -8.89
N LEU A 22 -0.49 -2.42 -9.71
CA LEU A 22 -1.76 -1.75 -9.38
C LEU A 22 -2.90 -2.77 -9.18
N LYS A 23 -3.02 -3.75 -10.08
CA LYS A 23 -4.08 -4.78 -10.00
C LYS A 23 -3.92 -5.67 -8.77
N SER A 24 -2.70 -6.14 -8.49
CA SER A 24 -2.44 -6.95 -7.29
C SER A 24 -2.64 -6.12 -6.01
N GLY A 25 -2.19 -4.87 -6.00
CA GLY A 25 -2.36 -3.95 -4.88
C GLY A 25 -3.82 -3.69 -4.52
N GLU A 26 -4.67 -3.43 -5.52
CA GLU A 26 -6.12 -3.26 -5.29
C GLU A 26 -6.79 -4.55 -4.78
N ALA A 27 -6.38 -5.72 -5.28
CA ALA A 27 -6.88 -7.00 -4.79
C ALA A 27 -6.50 -7.24 -3.32
N ILE A 28 -5.25 -6.91 -2.93
CA ILE A 28 -4.76 -7.01 -1.55
C ILE A 28 -5.52 -6.03 -0.65
N LYS A 29 -5.65 -4.76 -1.06
CA LYS A 29 -6.38 -3.73 -0.32
C LYS A 29 -7.82 -4.17 -0.06
N LYS A 30 -8.50 -4.70 -1.08
CA LYS A 30 -9.85 -5.24 -0.94
C LYS A 30 -9.88 -6.37 0.09
N ALA A 31 -8.99 -7.35 -0.01
CA ALA A 31 -8.96 -8.47 0.91
C ALA A 31 -8.71 -8.03 2.37
N LEU A 32 -7.80 -7.08 2.59
CA LEU A 32 -7.52 -6.54 3.92
C LEU A 32 -8.72 -5.75 4.49
N ASN A 33 -9.38 -4.92 3.66
CA ASN A 33 -10.60 -4.22 4.06
C ASN A 33 -11.72 -5.20 4.42
N ASP A 34 -11.94 -6.25 3.62
CA ASP A 34 -12.93 -7.30 3.89
C ASP A 34 -12.63 -8.06 5.21
N ASN A 35 -11.36 -8.07 5.64
CA ASN A 35 -10.91 -8.64 6.92
C ASN A 35 -10.95 -7.63 8.10
N GLY A 36 -11.43 -6.41 7.89
CA GLY A 36 -11.67 -5.41 8.93
C GLY A 36 -10.45 -4.60 9.36
N TYR A 37 -9.40 -4.51 8.52
CA TYR A 37 -8.26 -3.62 8.77
C TYR A 37 -8.54 -2.19 8.26
N ASP A 38 -7.85 -1.18 8.83
CA ASP A 38 -7.81 0.18 8.26
C ASP A 38 -6.70 0.23 7.21
N VAL A 39 -7.07 0.26 5.93
CA VAL A 39 -6.15 0.07 4.80
C VAL A 39 -6.13 1.28 3.88
N SER A 40 -4.95 1.82 3.66
CA SER A 40 -4.67 2.87 2.67
C SER A 40 -3.86 2.32 1.50
N SER A 41 -3.92 2.98 0.35
CA SER A 41 -3.08 2.68 -0.82
C SER A 41 -2.02 3.76 -0.99
N ILE A 42 -0.77 3.34 -1.24
CA ILE A 42 0.33 4.21 -1.63
C ILE A 42 0.70 3.83 -3.06
N VAL A 43 0.30 4.65 -4.02
CA VAL A 43 0.74 4.49 -5.41
C VAL A 43 2.12 5.12 -5.54
N MET A 44 3.12 4.29 -5.81
CA MET A 44 4.47 4.74 -6.08
C MET A 44 4.57 5.18 -7.55
N ASP A 45 5.22 6.30 -7.77
CA ASP A 45 5.59 6.79 -9.10
C ASP A 45 7.06 7.24 -9.07
N THR A 46 7.50 7.93 -10.10
CA THR A 46 8.85 8.51 -10.17
C THR A 46 9.11 9.58 -9.10
N GLU A 47 8.07 10.19 -8.54
CA GLU A 47 8.17 11.17 -7.47
C GLU A 47 8.08 10.51 -6.07
N LEU A 48 9.13 10.69 -5.28
CA LEU A 48 9.23 10.17 -3.91
C LEU A 48 8.78 11.19 -2.84
N ALA A 49 8.36 12.39 -3.25
CA ALA A 49 7.95 13.44 -2.33
C ALA A 49 6.77 12.98 -1.45
N GLY A 50 6.94 13.13 -0.13
CA GLY A 50 5.94 12.70 0.86
C GLY A 50 5.77 11.18 0.99
N LEU A 51 6.57 10.36 0.31
CA LEU A 51 6.52 8.90 0.47
C LEU A 51 6.90 8.49 1.89
N ILE A 52 7.99 9.06 2.42
CA ILE A 52 8.46 8.77 3.78
C ILE A 52 7.38 9.10 4.80
N ASP A 53 6.72 10.26 4.69
CA ASP A 53 5.65 10.65 5.62
C ASP A 53 4.47 9.68 5.58
N LYS A 54 4.09 9.20 4.38
CA LYS A 54 3.05 8.17 4.23
C LYS A 54 3.47 6.84 4.86
N LEU A 55 4.71 6.39 4.64
CA LEU A 55 5.23 5.15 5.21
C LEU A 55 5.32 5.21 6.75
N LEU A 56 5.71 6.36 7.31
CA LEU A 56 5.78 6.57 8.76
C LEU A 56 4.39 6.71 9.43
N SER A 57 3.33 6.91 8.65
CA SER A 57 1.96 7.11 9.16
C SER A 57 1.19 5.81 9.46
N VAL A 58 1.76 4.66 9.12
CA VAL A 58 1.13 3.33 9.23
C VAL A 58 1.93 2.38 10.11
N ASP A 59 1.28 1.34 10.63
CA ASP A 59 1.92 0.32 11.48
C ASP A 59 2.65 -0.75 10.64
N LEU A 60 2.18 -0.98 9.40
CA LEU A 60 2.68 -2.01 8.49
C LEU A 60 2.48 -1.60 7.03
N VAL A 61 3.44 -1.96 6.19
CA VAL A 61 3.36 -1.80 4.74
C VAL A 61 3.35 -3.17 4.08
N PHE A 62 2.39 -3.40 3.19
CA PHE A 62 2.30 -4.57 2.32
C PHE A 62 2.83 -4.17 0.94
N LEU A 63 3.73 -4.99 0.37
CA LEU A 63 4.38 -4.78 -0.93
C LEU A 63 3.84 -5.75 -1.97
#